data_AF-A0A382VPT4-F1
#
_entry.id   AF-A0A382VPT4-F1
#
_cell.length_a   1.000
_cell.length_b   1.000
_cell.length_c   1.000
_cell.angle_alpha   90.00
_cell.angle_beta   90.00
_cell.angle_gamma   90.00
#
_symmetry.space_group_name_H-M   'P 1'
#
loop_
_entity.id
_entity.type
_entity.pdbx_description
1 polymer ?
#
loop_
_entity_poly.entity_id
_entity_poly.type
_entity_poly.pdbx_seq_one_letter_code
_entity_poly.pdbx_strand_id
1 'polypeptide(L)'
;MRFFLLILILSMAAVPLPAKEGDRVVLKDGSLVHGQVESLSDGKLKVKTGFSGTITIELEKISRLEVSRTLAFKLEDGAEHSATAASPEDGKVELTLADSGQKLSIDLGSIQAINPPGGKKNTTRGAVNFGGGATDG
;
A
#
# COMPACT_ATOMS: atom_id res chain seq x y z
N MET A 1 -11.86 40.49 -48.90
CA MET A 1 -11.16 39.24 -49.29
C MET A 1 -10.11 38.97 -48.23
N ARG A 2 -10.33 37.97 -47.36
CA ARG A 2 -9.32 37.07 -46.77
C ARG A 2 -8.25 37.79 -45.90
N PHE A 3 -8.13 37.54 -44.60
CA PHE A 3 -7.61 36.29 -44.06
C PHE A 3 -7.72 36.39 -42.52
N PHE A 4 -8.77 35.84 -41.92
CA PHE A 4 -8.67 34.65 -41.06
C PHE A 4 -7.51 34.73 -40.03
N LEU A 5 -7.71 35.52 -38.97
CA LEU A 5 -6.83 35.51 -37.79
C LEU A 5 -7.20 34.29 -36.92
N LEU A 6 -6.42 33.22 -37.11
CA LEU A 6 -6.51 31.93 -36.43
C LEU A 6 -6.26 32.08 -34.92
N ILE A 7 -7.32 32.01 -34.11
CA ILE A 7 -7.24 31.81 -32.65
C ILE A 7 -6.91 30.33 -32.42
N LEU A 8 -5.62 30.02 -32.25
CA LEU A 8 -5.15 28.71 -31.82
C LEU A 8 -5.41 28.57 -30.31
N ILE A 9 -6.61 28.07 -29.96
CA ILE A 9 -6.93 27.65 -28.59
C ILE A 9 -6.16 26.37 -28.30
N LEU A 10 -5.01 26.52 -27.64
CA LEU A 10 -4.23 25.42 -27.09
C LEU A 10 -5.03 24.81 -25.92
N SER A 11 -5.88 23.83 -26.23
CA SER A 11 -6.61 23.04 -25.24
C SER A 11 -5.60 22.15 -24.51
N MET A 12 -5.12 22.65 -23.36
CA MET A 12 -4.25 21.91 -22.46
C MET A 12 -5.11 20.85 -21.75
N ALA A 13 -5.14 19.64 -22.29
CA ALA A 13 -5.73 18.49 -21.62
C ALA A 13 -4.96 18.22 -20.33
N ALA A 14 -5.59 18.50 -19.18
CA ALA A 14 -5.07 18.12 -17.89
C ALA A 14 -5.08 16.59 -17.80
N VAL A 15 -3.93 15.96 -18.04
CA VAL A 15 -3.74 14.53 -17.82
C VAL A 15 -3.77 14.32 -16.29
N PRO A 16 -4.74 13.59 -15.73
CA PRO A 16 -4.74 13.28 -14.31
C PRO A 16 -3.49 12.41 -14.04
N LEU A 17 -2.54 12.96 -13.29
CA LEU A 17 -1.39 12.20 -12.82
C LEU A 17 -1.94 11.05 -11.97
N PRO A 18 -1.52 9.80 -12.18
CA PRO A 18 -1.93 8.68 -11.35
C PRO A 18 -1.52 9.02 -9.92
N ALA A 19 -2.51 9.25 -9.04
CA ALA A 19 -2.26 9.36 -7.63
C ALA A 19 -1.56 8.07 -7.23
N LYS A 20 -0.29 8.18 -6.84
CA LYS A 20 0.51 7.06 -6.36
C LYS A 20 -0.29 6.43 -5.21
N GLU A 21 -0.92 5.28 -5.47
CA GLU A 21 -1.69 4.52 -4.50
C GLU A 21 -0.73 4.02 -3.43
N GLY A 22 -0.45 4.90 -2.46
CA GLY A 22 0.17 4.55 -1.21
C GLY A 22 -0.89 4.05 -0.25
N ASP A 23 -0.50 3.13 0.61
CA ASP A 23 -1.34 2.63 1.69
C ASP A 23 -1.77 3.80 2.59
N ARG A 24 -3.01 3.76 3.07
CA ARG A 24 -3.62 4.81 3.88
C ARG A 24 -4.04 4.24 5.22
N VAL A 25 -3.69 4.94 6.29
CA VAL A 25 -4.08 4.59 7.64
C VAL A 25 -4.79 5.78 8.25
N VAL A 26 -6.08 5.64 8.52
CA VAL A 26 -6.89 6.64 9.22
C VAL A 26 -6.92 6.26 10.69
N LEU A 27 -6.54 7.19 11.56
CA LEU A 27 -6.58 7.02 13.00
C LEU A 27 -7.92 7.49 13.57
N LYS A 28 -8.25 7.05 14.79
CA LYS A 28 -9.49 7.41 15.50
C LYS A 28 -9.58 8.91 15.85
N ASP A 29 -8.46 9.63 15.84
CA ASP A 29 -8.40 11.09 16.01
C ASP A 29 -8.70 11.86 14.71
N GLY A 30 -8.90 11.15 13.58
CA GLY A 30 -9.09 11.73 12.25
C GLY A 30 -7.79 11.98 11.49
N SER A 31 -6.63 11.69 12.07
CA SER A 31 -5.34 11.80 11.38
C SER A 31 -5.23 10.79 10.24
N LEU A 32 -4.71 11.23 9.10
CA LEU A 32 -4.48 10.40 7.92
C LEU A 32 -2.98 10.24 7.69
N VAL A 33 -2.51 9.00 7.75
CA VAL A 33 -1.13 8.64 7.45
C VAL A 33 -1.06 8.04 6.06
N HIS A 34 -0.23 8.64 5.21
CA HIS A 34 0.14 8.10 3.90
C HIS A 34 1.50 7.41 3.98
N GLY A 35 1.57 6.16 3.54
CA GLY A 35 2.83 5.43 3.52
C GLY A 35 2.73 4.06 2.88
N GLN A 36 3.62 3.17 3.30
CA GLN A 36 3.63 1.78 2.93
C GLN A 36 3.59 0.94 4.21
N VAL A 37 2.60 0.06 4.34
CA VAL A 37 2.53 -0.89 5.44
C VAL A 37 3.65 -1.92 5.28
N GLU A 38 4.55 -1.99 6.27
CA GLU A 38 5.66 -2.94 6.27
C GLU A 38 5.30 -4.24 7.00
N SER A 39 4.71 -4.10 8.18
CA SER A 39 4.32 -5.22 9.05
C SER A 39 3.37 -4.76 10.14
N LEU A 40 2.58 -5.69 10.67
CA LEU A 40 1.83 -5.53 11.90
C LEU A 40 2.19 -6.72 12.79
N SER A 41 2.66 -6.45 14.00
CA SER A 41 2.92 -7.48 15.01
C SER A 41 2.66 -6.89 16.39
N ASP A 42 2.25 -7.74 17.33
CA ASP A 42 2.05 -7.33 18.73
C ASP A 42 1.11 -6.12 18.87
N GLY A 43 0.07 -6.04 18.02
CA GLY A 43 -0.86 -4.91 17.98
C GLY A 43 -0.26 -3.59 17.49
N LYS A 44 0.91 -3.61 16.84
CA LYS A 44 1.61 -2.42 16.34
C LYS A 44 1.84 -2.51 14.83
N LEU A 45 1.26 -1.57 14.09
CA LEU A 45 1.43 -1.39 12.65
C LEU A 45 2.66 -0.52 12.38
N LYS A 46 3.60 -1.04 11.60
CA LYS A 46 4.74 -0.29 11.07
C LYS A 46 4.43 0.22 9.68
N VAL A 47 4.46 1.54 9.53
CA VAL A 47 4.19 2.23 8.27
C VAL A 47 5.41 3.02 7.87
N LYS A 48 5.98 2.70 6.71
CA LYS A 48 7.07 3.47 6.11
C LYS A 48 6.51 4.67 5.37
N THR A 49 6.79 5.85 5.90
CA THR A 49 6.42 7.14 5.31
C THR A 49 7.62 7.72 4.54
N GLY A 50 7.33 8.55 3.54
CA GLY A 50 8.39 9.24 2.79
C GLY A 50 9.05 10.38 3.57
N PHE A 51 8.40 10.90 4.61
CA PHE A 51 8.83 12.11 5.32
C PHE A 51 9.56 11.84 6.64
N SER A 52 9.17 10.79 7.38
CA SER A 52 9.73 10.48 8.71
C SER A 52 10.35 9.08 8.79
N GLY A 53 10.46 8.37 7.65
CA GLY A 53 10.83 6.96 7.64
C GLY A 53 9.72 6.08 8.22
N THR A 54 10.09 5.04 8.97
CA THR A 54 9.12 4.08 9.52
C THR A 54 8.54 4.58 10.85
N ILE A 55 7.23 4.79 10.87
CA ILE A 55 6.47 5.10 12.08
C ILE A 55 5.74 3.84 12.58
N THR A 56 5.52 3.76 13.89
CA THR A 56 4.79 2.66 14.52
C THR A 56 3.51 3.20 15.14
N ILE A 57 2.37 2.60 14.79
CA ILE A 57 1.03 3.00 15.22
C ILE A 57 0.37 1.81 15.92
N GLU A 58 -0.25 2.03 17.08
CA GLU A 58 -1.03 0.99 17.75
C GLU A 58 -2.31 0.68 16.95
N LEU A 59 -2.58 -0.60 16.70
CA LEU A 59 -3.75 -1.05 15.94
C LEU A 59 -5.06 -0.54 16.55
N GLU A 60 -5.13 -0.46 17.88
CA GLU A 60 -6.29 0.07 18.61
C GLU A 60 -6.59 1.54 18.30
N LYS A 61 -5.61 2.31 17.82
CA LYS A 61 -5.76 3.71 17.42
C LYS A 61 -6.14 3.85 15.95
N ILE A 62 -6.13 2.78 15.18
CA ILE A 62 -6.49 2.77 13.76
C ILE A 62 -8.01 2.64 13.66
N SER A 63 -8.62 3.52 12.87
CA SER A 63 -10.03 3.47 12.52
C SER A 63 -10.25 2.76 11.18
N ARG A 64 -9.41 3.09 10.19
CA ARG A 64 -9.47 2.52 8.84
C ARG A 64 -8.08 2.21 8.32
N LEU A 65 -7.98 1.10 7.61
CA LEU A 65 -6.77 0.63 6.95
C LEU A 65 -7.07 0.33 5.48
N GLU A 66 -6.35 1.00 4.59
CA GLU A 66 -6.36 0.74 3.15
C GLU A 66 -4.96 0.35 2.70
N VAL A 67 -4.85 -0.83 2.12
CA VAL A 67 -3.61 -1.43 1.64
C VAL A 67 -3.89 -1.90 0.22
N SER A 68 -3.36 -1.16 -0.76
CA SER A 68 -3.57 -1.47 -2.18
C SER A 68 -2.74 -2.67 -2.65
N ARG A 69 -1.73 -3.06 -1.86
CA ARG A 69 -0.82 -4.17 -2.17
C ARG A 69 -1.23 -5.47 -1.49
N THR A 70 -1.03 -6.60 -2.16
CA THR A 70 -1.24 -7.90 -1.54
C THR A 70 -0.21 -8.14 -0.44
N LEU A 71 -0.67 -8.28 0.80
CA LEU A 71 0.13 -8.65 1.97
C LEU A 71 -0.42 -9.94 2.59
N ALA A 72 0.43 -10.63 3.34
CA ALA A 72 -0.01 -11.74 4.16
C ALA A 72 -0.67 -11.22 5.44
N PHE A 73 -1.94 -11.51 5.63
CA PHE A 73 -2.71 -11.22 6.83
C PHE A 73 -2.86 -12.50 7.64
N LYS A 74 -2.44 -12.47 8.89
CA LYS A 74 -2.66 -13.54 9.86
C LYS A 74 -3.79 -13.12 10.79
N LEU A 75 -4.86 -13.90 10.81
CA LEU A 75 -6.01 -13.66 11.68
C LEU A 75 -5.80 -14.35 13.04
N GLU A 76 -6.66 -14.03 14.01
CA GLU A 76 -6.65 -14.65 15.34
C GLU A 76 -6.89 -16.17 15.34
N ASP A 77 -7.57 -16.69 14.31
CA ASP A 77 -7.75 -18.13 14.07
C ASP A 77 -6.44 -18.85 13.67
N GLY A 78 -5.37 -18.10 13.42
CA GLY A 78 -4.07 -18.59 12.99
C GLY A 78 -3.96 -18.81 11.47
N ALA A 79 -5.03 -18.58 10.71
CA ALA A 79 -5.01 -18.66 9.25
C ALA A 79 -4.23 -17.49 8.66
N GLU A 80 -3.42 -17.77 7.64
CA GLU A 80 -2.66 -16.78 6.89
C GLU A 80 -3.25 -16.69 5.48
N HIS A 81 -3.71 -15.49 5.11
CA HIS A 81 -4.29 -15.22 3.81
C HIS A 81 -3.53 -14.09 3.12
N SER A 82 -3.16 -14.29 1.86
CA SER A 82 -2.63 -13.22 1.04
C SER A 82 -3.79 -12.39 0.50
N ALA A 83 -3.94 -11.15 0.94
CA ALA A 83 -5.06 -10.29 0.58
C ALA A 83 -4.64 -8.83 0.41
N THR A 84 -5.46 -8.02 -0.23
CA THR A 84 -5.45 -6.56 -0.05
C THR A 84 -6.46 -6.19 1.03
N ALA A 85 -6.27 -5.06 1.70
CA ALA A 85 -7.20 -4.60 2.74
C ALA A 85 -7.83 -3.27 2.32
N ALA A 86 -9.14 -3.14 2.45
CA ALA A 86 -9.84 -1.89 2.29
C ALA A 86 -10.84 -1.75 3.44
N SER A 87 -10.88 -0.60 4.10
CA SER A 87 -11.82 -0.38 5.22
C SER A 87 -12.94 0.55 4.75
N PRO A 88 -14.06 0.02 4.22
CA PRO A 88 -15.15 0.85 3.71
C PRO A 88 -15.86 1.65 4.82
N GLU A 89 -15.82 1.15 6.06
CA GLU A 89 -16.41 1.73 7.25
C GLU A 89 -15.44 1.71 8.43
N ASP A 90 -15.68 2.52 9.45
CA ASP A 90 -14.82 2.55 10.65
C ASP A 90 -14.92 1.24 11.43
N GLY A 91 -13.77 0.67 11.81
CA GLY A 91 -13.69 -0.54 12.61
C GLY A 91 -13.81 -1.85 11.83
N LYS A 92 -14.26 -1.82 10.57
CA LYS A 92 -14.29 -3.01 9.71
C LYS A 92 -13.26 -2.93 8.60
N VAL A 93 -12.73 -4.08 8.24
CA VAL A 93 -11.79 -4.24 7.13
C VAL A 93 -12.27 -5.35 6.21
N GLU A 94 -12.32 -5.04 4.92
CA GLU A 94 -12.62 -5.96 3.85
C GLU A 94 -11.29 -6.44 3.26
N LEU A 95 -10.98 -7.71 3.50
CA LEU A 95 -9.83 -8.40 2.93
C LEU A 95 -10.24 -9.01 1.59
N THR A 96 -9.62 -8.59 0.49
CA THR A 96 -9.80 -9.25 -0.81
C THR A 96 -8.68 -10.27 -1.01
N LEU A 97 -8.99 -11.55 -0.87
CA LEU A 97 -8.02 -12.64 -1.03
C LEU A 97 -7.48 -12.66 -2.45
N ALA A 98 -6.16 -12.71 -2.59
CA ALA A 98 -5.49 -12.78 -3.89
C ALA A 98 -5.67 -14.16 -4.56
N ASP A 99 -5.88 -15.21 -3.78
CA ASP A 99 -6.01 -16.59 -4.29
C ASP A 99 -7.34 -16.81 -5.02
N SER A 100 -8.44 -16.30 -4.45
CA SER A 100 -9.81 -16.54 -4.95
C SER A 100 -10.52 -15.28 -5.43
N GLY A 101 -10.00 -14.09 -5.13
CA GLY A 101 -10.72 -12.82 -5.30
C GLY A 101 -11.90 -12.64 -4.34
N GLN A 102 -12.08 -13.56 -3.39
CA GLN A 102 -13.15 -13.49 -2.41
C GLN A 102 -12.92 -12.30 -1.48
N LYS A 103 -13.99 -11.55 -1.22
CA LYS A 103 -13.98 -10.48 -0.23
C LYS A 103 -14.46 -11.01 1.11
N LEU A 104 -13.65 -10.83 2.13
CA LEU A 104 -13.90 -11.26 3.49
C LEU A 104 -13.95 -10.02 4.37
N SER A 105 -15.14 -9.68 4.87
CA SER A 105 -15.31 -8.59 5.83
C SER A 105 -15.10 -9.12 7.24
N ILE A 106 -14.11 -8.57 7.94
CA ILE A 106 -13.79 -8.88 9.34
C ILE A 106 -13.65 -7.59 10.14
N ASP A 107 -13.67 -7.71 11.46
CA ASP A 107 -13.29 -6.61 12.34
C ASP A 107 -11.78 -6.35 12.26
N LEU A 108 -11.41 -5.08 12.32
CA LEU A 108 -10.00 -4.66 12.31
C LEU A 108 -9.22 -5.28 13.48
N GLY A 109 -9.90 -5.50 14.61
CA GLY A 109 -9.32 -6.12 15.81
C GLY A 109 -8.97 -7.60 15.65
N SER A 110 -9.57 -8.31 14.68
CA SER A 110 -9.29 -9.73 14.43
C SER A 110 -8.00 -9.98 13.62
N ILE A 111 -7.31 -8.91 13.21
CA ILE A 111 -6.00 -9.01 12.56
C ILE A 111 -4.93 -9.18 13.64
N GLN A 112 -4.36 -10.38 13.74
CA GLN A 112 -3.27 -10.69 14.67
C GLN A 112 -1.93 -10.14 14.15
N ALA A 113 -1.64 -10.34 12.87
CA ALA A 113 -0.38 -9.88 12.26
C ALA A 113 -0.52 -9.61 10.76
N ILE A 114 0.34 -8.73 10.24
CA ILE A 114 0.52 -8.48 8.82
C ILE A 114 2.00 -8.70 8.50
N ASN A 115 2.29 -9.52 7.50
CA ASN A 115 3.64 -9.89 7.08
C ASN A 115 4.54 -10.27 8.27
N PRO A 116 4.22 -11.37 8.97
CA PRO A 116 4.91 -11.77 10.18
C PRO A 116 6.42 -11.94 9.93
N PRO A 117 7.28 -11.58 10.89
CA PRO A 117 8.73 -11.71 10.76
C PRO A 117 9.11 -13.18 10.56
N GLY A 118 9.46 -13.54 9.31
CA GLY A 118 9.63 -14.92 8.87
C GLY A 118 9.05 -15.18 7.47
N GLY A 119 8.12 -14.34 7.01
CA GLY A 119 7.62 -14.33 5.65
C GLY A 119 8.75 -14.08 4.64
N LYS A 120 8.81 -14.90 3.59
CA LYS A 120 9.81 -14.76 2.51
C LYS A 120 9.75 -13.33 1.98
N LYS A 121 10.82 -12.56 2.18
CA LYS A 121 10.94 -11.24 1.55
C LYS A 121 10.97 -11.48 0.04
N ASN A 122 9.91 -11.10 -0.65
CA ASN A 122 9.91 -10.98 -2.11
C ASN A 122 10.73 -9.74 -2.47
N THR A 123 12.02 -9.79 -2.18
CA THR A 123 12.98 -8.81 -2.63
C THR A 123 13.19 -9.07 -4.11
N THR A 124 12.36 -8.46 -4.96
CA THR A 124 12.76 -8.19 -6.35
C THR A 124 13.91 -7.19 -6.31
N ARG A 125 15.08 -7.69 -5.91
CA ARG A 125 16.38 -7.05 -6.11
C ARG A 125 16.79 -7.46 -7.51
N GLY A 126 16.43 -6.64 -8.49
CA GLY A 126 17.07 -6.68 -9.80
C GLY A 126 18.53 -6.27 -9.62
N ALA A 127 19.39 -7.24 -9.30
CA ALA A 127 20.83 -7.04 -9.36
C ALA A 127 21.28 -7.28 -10.81
N VAL A 128 21.26 -6.23 -11.63
CA VAL A 128 21.95 -6.23 -12.92
C VAL A 128 23.39 -5.79 -12.69
N ASN A 129 24.30 -6.75 -12.52
CA ASN A 129 25.74 -6.46 -12.53
C ASN A 129 26.24 -6.60 -13.97
N PHE A 130 26.27 -5.50 -14.72
CA PHE A 130 26.99 -5.42 -15.99
C PHE A 130 28.45 -5.07 -15.71
N GLY A 131 29.27 -6.09 -15.44
CA GLY A 131 30.73 -5.98 -15.37
C GLY A 131 31.34 -6.39 -16.71
N GLY A 132 31.57 -5.43 -17.59
CA GLY A 132 32.39 -5.62 -18.79
C GLY A 132 33.82 -5.17 -18.49
N GLY A 133 34.72 -6.12 -18.26
CA GLY A 133 36.17 -5.86 -18.24
C GLY A 133 36.77 -6.34 -19.56
N ALA A 134 37.22 -5.41 -20.40
CA ALA A 134 38.10 -5.71 -21.52
C ALA A 134 39.54 -5.60 -21.00
N THR A 135 40.25 -6.72 -20.92
CA THR A 135 41.70 -6.75 -20.75
C THR A 135 42.30 -6.98 -22.14
N ASP A 136 42.85 -5.93 -22.75
CA ASP A 136 43.73 -6.08 -23.90
C ASP A 136 45.09 -6.58 -23.41
N GLY A 137 45.59 -7.63 -24.05
CA GLY A 137 46.92 -8.22 -23.86
C GLY A 137 47.77 -8.04 -25.10
#